data_AF-A0A7C8Z2E8-F1
#
_entry.id   AF-A0A7C8Z2E8-F1
#
_cell.length_a   1.000
_cell.length_b   1.000
_cell.length_c   1.000
_cell.angle_alpha   90.00
_cell.angle_beta   90.00
_cell.angle_gamma   90.00
#
_symmetry.space_group_name_H-M   'P 1'
#
loop_
_entity.id
_entity.type
_entity.pdbx_description
1 polymer ?
#
loop_
_entity_poly.entity_id
_entity_poly.type
_entity_poly.pdbx_seq_one_letter_code
_entity_poly.pdbx_strand_id
1 'polypeptide(L)'
;IVESPCVLVTGEYGWTANMERIMKAQALRDTSMSAYMSSKKTLEINPENVIMEELRKRAEVDKNDKSVKDLVLLLYETALLVSGFSLEDPNTFAARIHRMLKLGLGIDEEETVGDEEMPPLEEGQAEESKMEEVD
;
A
#
# COMPACT_ATOMS: atom_id res chain seq x y z
N ILE A 1 5.83 4.01 21.11
CA ILE A 1 4.96 4.58 20.04
C ILE A 1 4.25 5.76 20.67
N VAL A 2 4.58 7.01 20.29
CA VAL A 2 4.02 8.20 20.97
C VAL A 2 2.96 8.88 20.10
N GLU A 3 3.28 9.17 18.84
CA GLU A 3 2.37 9.89 17.93
C GLU A 3 1.65 8.97 16.93
N SER A 4 2.28 7.85 16.52
CA SER A 4 1.69 6.93 15.55
C SER A 4 0.57 6.07 16.16
N PRO A 5 -0.51 5.76 15.40
CA PRO A 5 -1.54 4.81 15.85
C PRO A 5 -1.03 3.36 15.92
N CYS A 6 -0.10 2.96 15.05
CA CYS A 6 0.53 1.64 15.10
C CYS A 6 1.91 1.64 14.41
N VAL A 7 2.69 0.60 14.64
CA VAL A 7 3.99 0.37 13.99
C VAL A 7 4.18 -1.11 13.73
N LEU A 8 4.91 -1.44 12.67
CA LEU A 8 5.25 -2.80 12.33
C LEU A 8 6.68 -3.14 12.76
N VAL A 9 6.84 -4.23 13.49
CA VAL A 9 8.11 -4.71 14.05
C VAL A 9 8.36 -6.14 13.57
N THR A 10 9.62 -6.47 13.27
CA THR A 10 10.05 -7.84 12.95
C THR A 10 10.65 -8.51 14.16
N GLY A 11 10.47 -9.82 14.29
CA GLY A 11 11.09 -10.59 15.36
C GLY A 11 12.63 -10.54 15.31
N GLU A 12 13.26 -10.80 16.45
CA GLU A 12 14.72 -10.70 16.66
C GLU A 12 15.55 -11.50 15.63
N TYR A 13 15.02 -12.63 15.15
CA TYR A 13 15.70 -13.53 14.20
C TYR A 13 15.19 -13.40 12.76
N GLY A 14 14.29 -12.44 12.48
CA GLY A 14 13.71 -12.23 11.16
C GLY A 14 14.44 -11.17 10.33
N TRP A 15 14.09 -11.06 9.05
CA TRP A 15 14.59 -9.95 8.24
C TRP A 15 14.03 -8.62 8.70
N THR A 16 14.92 -7.68 9.05
CA THR A 16 14.54 -6.28 9.26
C THR A 16 14.03 -5.67 7.96
N ALA A 17 13.26 -4.58 8.03
CA ALA A 17 12.72 -3.90 6.84
C ALA A 17 13.81 -3.58 5.79
N ASN A 18 14.96 -3.08 6.24
CA ASN A 18 16.08 -2.81 5.34
C ASN A 18 16.71 -4.09 4.77
N MET A 19 16.83 -5.15 5.58
CA MET A 19 17.36 -6.43 5.11
C MET A 19 16.42 -7.10 4.12
N GLU A 20 15.12 -7.06 4.35
CA GLU A 20 14.11 -7.54 3.41
C GLU A 20 14.19 -6.80 2.07
N ARG A 21 14.37 -5.48 2.09
CA ARG A 21 14.54 -4.68 0.87
C ARG A 21 15.79 -5.08 0.09
N ILE A 22 16.93 -5.24 0.76
CA ILE A 22 18.21 -5.65 0.13
C ILE A 22 18.09 -7.08 -0.41
N MET A 23 17.52 -7.99 0.38
CA MET A 23 17.38 -9.39 0.00
C MET A 23 16.39 -9.57 -1.15
N LYS A 24 15.25 -8.88 -1.16
CA LYS A 24 14.32 -8.87 -2.31
C LYS A 24 15.00 -8.39 -3.59
N ALA A 25 15.88 -7.40 -3.51
CA ALA A 25 16.65 -6.93 -4.66
C ALA A 25 17.72 -7.94 -5.15
N GLN A 26 18.21 -8.82 -4.26
CA GLN A 26 19.21 -9.85 -4.58
C GLN A 26 18.61 -11.23 -4.89
N ALA A 27 17.36 -11.48 -4.48
CA ALA A 27 16.67 -12.77 -4.55
C ALA A 27 16.32 -13.26 -5.97
N LEU A 28 16.69 -12.51 -7.01
CA LEU A 28 16.68 -13.00 -8.40
C LEU A 28 17.62 -14.20 -8.63
N ARG A 29 18.46 -14.58 -7.65
CA ARG A 29 19.39 -15.72 -7.74
C ARG A 29 18.97 -16.99 -6.98
N ASP A 30 18.24 -16.89 -5.87
CA ASP A 30 17.80 -18.06 -5.10
C ASP A 30 16.61 -17.71 -4.19
N THR A 31 15.45 -18.34 -4.41
CA THR A 31 14.19 -18.08 -3.69
C THR A 31 14.00 -18.97 -2.47
N SER A 32 14.85 -19.99 -2.28
CA SER A 32 14.70 -21.00 -1.22
C SER A 32 14.86 -20.43 0.20
N MET A 33 15.72 -19.43 0.38
CA MET A 33 15.94 -18.76 1.68
C MET A 33 14.87 -17.72 2.03
N SER A 34 14.13 -17.21 1.03
CA SER A 34 13.17 -16.12 1.22
C SER A 34 11.96 -16.56 2.05
N ALA A 35 11.48 -17.79 1.88
CA ALA A 35 10.30 -18.30 2.57
C ALA A 35 10.53 -18.54 4.09
N TYR A 36 11.75 -18.89 4.49
CA TYR A 36 12.07 -19.21 5.89
C TYR A 36 12.43 -17.95 6.71
N MET A 37 12.95 -16.91 6.05
CA MET A 37 13.38 -15.67 6.71
C MET A 37 12.39 -14.51 6.57
N SER A 38 11.38 -14.63 5.69
CA SER A 38 10.19 -13.77 5.65
C SER A 38 9.28 -14.07 6.84
N SER A 39 9.75 -13.73 8.04
CA SER A 39 9.00 -13.95 9.28
C SER A 39 7.74 -13.10 9.32
N LYS A 40 6.69 -13.62 10.00
CA LYS A 40 5.51 -12.84 10.35
C LYS A 40 5.91 -11.58 11.11
N LYS A 41 5.31 -10.46 10.76
CA LYS A 41 5.57 -9.15 11.36
C LYS A 41 4.55 -8.91 12.46
N THR A 42 4.98 -8.30 13.55
CA THR A 42 4.12 -7.93 14.68
C THR A 42 3.63 -6.51 14.48
N LEU A 43 2.32 -6.31 14.46
CA LEU A 43 1.70 -4.99 14.46
C LEU A 43 1.51 -4.55 15.91
N GLU A 44 2.33 -3.60 16.36
CA GLU A 44 2.18 -2.98 17.67
C GLU A 44 1.19 -1.81 17.57
N ILE A 45 0.19 -1.83 18.44
CA ILE A 45 -0.90 -0.87 18.46
C ILE A 45 -0.69 0.11 19.62
N ASN A 46 -0.95 1.40 19.39
CA ASN A 46 -0.97 2.41 20.44
C ASN A 46 -2.41 2.61 20.97
N PRO A 47 -2.75 2.10 22.16
CA PRO A 47 -4.10 2.23 22.71
C PRO A 47 -4.48 3.67 23.10
N GLU A 48 -3.50 4.57 23.28
CA GLU A 48 -3.74 5.97 23.64
C GLU A 48 -4.07 6.85 22.41
N ASN A 49 -3.94 6.30 21.20
CA ASN A 49 -4.25 7.05 19.99
C ASN A 49 -5.77 7.10 19.73
N VAL A 50 -6.29 8.29 19.47
CA VAL A 50 -7.72 8.54 19.21
C VAL A 50 -8.30 7.70 18.06
N ILE A 51 -7.49 7.38 17.04
CA ILE A 51 -7.91 6.53 15.90
C ILE A 51 -8.16 5.11 16.38
N MET A 52 -7.31 4.59 17.26
CA MET A 52 -7.44 3.23 17.78
C MET A 52 -8.64 3.10 18.72
N GLU A 53 -8.91 4.12 19.52
CA GLU A 53 -10.08 4.14 20.40
C GLU A 53 -11.39 4.16 19.59
N GLU A 54 -11.45 4.96 18.52
CA GLU A 54 -12.62 5.04 17.64
C GLU A 54 -12.83 3.74 16.86
N LEU A 55 -11.75 3.13 16.34
CA LEU A 55 -11.82 1.82 15.69
C LEU A 55 -12.34 0.73 16.63
N ARG A 56 -11.93 0.75 17.91
CA ARG A 56 -12.44 -0.18 18.92
C ARG A 56 -13.96 -0.03 19.10
N LYS A 57 -14.44 1.20 19.30
CA LYS A 57 -15.87 1.49 19.49
C LYS A 57 -16.70 1.01 18.29
N ARG A 58 -16.25 1.28 17.07
CA ARG A 58 -16.96 0.84 15.85
C ARG A 58 -16.95 -0.68 15.70
N ALA A 59 -15.84 -1.33 16.00
CA ALA A 59 -15.73 -2.79 15.95
C ALA A 59 -16.59 -3.49 17.04
N GLU A 60 -16.84 -2.85 18.18
CA GLU A 60 -17.76 -3.35 19.21
C GLU A 60 -19.22 -3.31 18.76
N VAL A 61 -19.61 -2.29 17.98
CA VAL A 61 -20.97 -2.13 17.43
C VAL A 61 -21.21 -3.13 16.29
N ASP A 62 -20.33 -3.16 15.29
CA ASP A 62 -20.40 -4.12 14.19
C ASP A 62 -19.00 -4.61 13.77
N LYS A 63 -18.73 -5.89 14.07
CA LYS A 63 -17.47 -6.56 13.69
C LYS A 63 -17.37 -6.83 12.19
N ASN A 64 -18.48 -6.78 11.46
CA ASN A 64 -18.55 -7.11 10.05
C ASN A 64 -18.64 -5.89 9.14
N ASP A 65 -18.62 -4.69 9.71
CA ASP A 65 -18.61 -3.45 8.95
C ASP A 65 -17.42 -3.43 7.96
N LYS A 66 -17.76 -3.36 6.67
CA LYS A 66 -16.79 -3.32 5.57
C LYS A 66 -15.92 -2.08 5.64
N SER A 67 -16.47 -0.94 6.08
CA SER A 67 -15.73 0.32 6.22
C SER A 67 -14.66 0.23 7.31
N VAL A 68 -14.98 -0.39 8.45
CA VAL A 68 -14.03 -0.62 9.55
C VAL A 68 -12.92 -1.58 9.11
N LYS A 69 -13.25 -2.65 8.38
CA LYS A 69 -12.25 -3.57 7.81
C LYS A 69 -11.32 -2.87 6.83
N ASP A 70 -11.86 -2.04 5.94
CA ASP A 70 -11.06 -1.26 5.00
C ASP A 70 -10.16 -0.24 5.73
N LEU A 71 -10.66 0.43 6.78
CA LEU A 71 -9.86 1.35 7.59
C LEU A 71 -8.71 0.65 8.32
N VAL A 72 -8.96 -0.52 8.92
CA VAL A 72 -7.92 -1.31 9.59
C VAL A 72 -6.85 -1.76 8.60
N LEU A 73 -7.26 -2.16 7.40
CA LEU A 73 -6.32 -2.59 6.37
C LEU A 73 -5.46 -1.42 5.85
N LEU A 74 -6.08 -0.26 5.66
CA LEU A 74 -5.36 0.97 5.30
C LEU A 74 -4.36 1.38 6.40
N LEU A 75 -4.76 1.26 7.66
CA LEU A 75 -3.90 1.53 8.82
C LEU A 75 -2.67 0.60 8.82
N TYR A 76 -2.88 -0.69 8.54
CA TYR A 76 -1.80 -1.68 8.42
C TYR A 76 -0.84 -1.37 7.27
N GLU A 77 -1.34 -1.03 6.08
CA GLU A 77 -0.50 -0.69 4.92
C GLU A 77 0.29 0.61 5.13
N THR A 78 -0.32 1.57 5.81
CA THR A 78 0.36 2.81 6.23
C THR A 78 1.49 2.50 7.21
N ALA A 79 1.25 1.62 8.18
CA ALA A 79 2.29 1.18 9.12
C ALA A 79 3.41 0.38 8.44
N LEU A 80 3.11 -0.46 7.45
CA LEU A 80 4.09 -1.13 6.59
C LEU A 80 5.03 -0.11 5.93
N LEU A 81 4.45 0.92 5.31
CA LEU A 81 5.21 1.95 4.60
C LEU A 81 6.10 2.76 5.54
N VAL A 82 5.55 3.22 6.67
CA VAL A 82 6.31 4.01 7.67
C VAL A 82 7.42 3.18 8.32
N SER A 83 7.19 1.89 8.56
CA SER A 83 8.21 0.96 9.06
C SER A 83 9.27 0.58 8.01
N GLY A 84 9.17 1.08 6.77
CA GLY A 84 10.18 0.87 5.72
C GLY A 84 10.06 -0.45 4.96
N PHE A 85 8.91 -1.13 5.05
CA PHE A 85 8.61 -2.31 4.25
C PHE A 85 8.03 -1.91 2.89
N SER A 86 8.19 -2.78 1.90
CA SER A 86 7.54 -2.64 0.60
C SER A 86 6.11 -3.16 0.64
N LEU A 87 5.19 -2.46 -0.02
CA LEU A 87 3.84 -2.95 -0.29
C LEU A 87 3.90 -4.14 -1.26
N GLU A 88 3.03 -5.11 -1.06
CA GLU A 88 2.91 -6.28 -1.95
C GLU A 88 2.21 -5.91 -3.26
N ASP A 89 1.11 -5.17 -3.17
CA ASP A 89 0.37 -4.66 -4.33
C ASP A 89 0.01 -3.18 -4.14
N PRO A 90 0.79 -2.26 -4.73
CA PRO A 90 0.51 -0.83 -4.70
C PRO A 90 -0.84 -0.44 -5.32
N ASN A 91 -1.36 -1.20 -6.29
CA ASN A 91 -2.62 -0.87 -6.96
C ASN A 91 -3.81 -1.09 -6.02
N THR A 92 -3.80 -2.19 -5.27
CA THR A 92 -4.83 -2.47 -4.26
C THR A 92 -4.82 -1.42 -3.15
N PHE A 93 -3.64 -0.98 -2.71
CA PHE A 93 -3.50 0.12 -1.75
C PHE A 93 -4.06 1.44 -2.29
N ALA A 94 -3.69 1.81 -3.52
CA ALA A 94 -4.20 3.03 -4.17
C ALA A 94 -5.72 3.00 -4.36
N ALA A 95 -6.28 1.86 -4.80
CA ALA A 95 -7.72 1.67 -4.94
C ALA A 95 -8.45 1.86 -3.60
N ARG A 96 -7.87 1.41 -2.48
CA ARG A 96 -8.43 1.59 -1.13
C ARG A 96 -8.38 3.05 -0.69
N ILE A 97 -7.30 3.78 -0.97
CA ILE A 97 -7.21 5.23 -0.73
C ILE A 97 -8.27 5.96 -1.55
N HIS A 98 -8.42 5.64 -2.84
CA HIS A 98 -9.41 6.28 -3.70
C HIS A 98 -10.84 6.04 -3.19
N ARG A 99 -11.16 4.82 -2.71
CA ARG A 99 -12.45 4.53 -2.07
C ARG A 99 -12.67 5.37 -0.81
N MET A 100 -11.67 5.49 0.05
CA MET A 100 -11.75 6.32 1.26
C MET A 100 -11.91 7.80 0.93
N LEU A 101 -11.26 8.28 -0.13
CA LEU A 101 -11.40 9.66 -0.60
C LEU A 101 -12.81 9.92 -1.15
N LYS A 102 -13.36 8.98 -1.93
CA LYS A 102 -14.74 9.05 -2.42
C LYS A 102 -15.75 9.10 -1.26
N LEU A 103 -15.60 8.22 -0.27
CA LEU A 103 -16.43 8.21 0.94
C LEU A 103 -16.30 9.51 1.74
N GLY A 104 -15.07 10.04 1.91
CA GLY A 104 -14.82 11.30 2.60
C GLY A 104 -15.40 12.52 1.90
N LEU A 105 -15.54 12.46 0.57
CA LEU A 105 -16.17 13.50 -0.26
C LEU A 105 -17.68 13.26 -0.49
N GLY A 106 -18.24 12.15 -0.01
CA GLY A 106 -19.64 11.79 -0.20
C GLY A 106 -20.00 11.44 -1.65
N ILE A 107 -19.03 10.97 -2.43
CA ILE A 107 -19.23 10.49 -3.81
C ILE A 107 -19.66 9.02 -3.73
N ASP A 108 -20.92 8.73 -4.07
CA ASP A 108 -21.46 7.36 -4.06
C ASP A 108 -20.74 6.46 -5.07
N GLU A 109 -20.52 5.19 -4.70
CA GLU A 109 -19.80 4.19 -5.51
C GLU A 109 -20.48 3.89 -6.86
N GLU A 110 -21.69 4.38 -7.11
CA GLU A 110 -22.43 4.17 -8.37
C GLU A 110 -22.00 5.09 -9.53
N GLU A 111 -21.33 6.22 -9.28
CA GLU A 111 -21.02 7.18 -10.36
C GLU A 111 -19.71 6.91 -11.13
N THR A 112 -18.90 5.91 -10.75
CA THR A 112 -17.63 5.65 -11.46
C THR A 112 -17.57 4.27 -12.10
N VAL A 113 -18.61 3.93 -12.88
CA VAL A 113 -18.45 3.02 -14.02
C VAL A 113 -18.41 3.87 -15.29
N GLY A 114 -17.44 4.77 -15.33
CA GLY A 114 -17.00 5.42 -16.55
C GLY A 114 -15.58 4.97 -16.77
N ASP A 115 -15.38 4.05 -17.71
CA ASP A 115 -14.19 4.06 -18.53
C ASP A 115 -13.93 5.52 -18.93
N GLU A 116 -13.09 6.24 -18.20
CA GLU A 116 -12.36 7.34 -18.82
C GLU A 116 -11.36 6.65 -19.75
N GLU A 117 -11.88 6.25 -20.91
CA GLU A 117 -11.15 6.06 -22.15
C GLU A 117 -10.02 7.08 -22.14
N MET A 118 -8.79 6.59 -21.89
CA MET A 118 -7.63 7.35 -22.31
C MET A 118 -7.88 7.70 -23.77
N PRO A 119 -7.93 9.00 -24.13
CA PRO A 119 -8.10 9.38 -25.52
C PRO A 119 -7.01 8.64 -26.31
N PRO A 120 -7.35 8.01 -27.45
CA PRO A 120 -6.35 7.29 -28.23
C PRO A 120 -5.20 8.26 -28.48
N LEU A 121 -3.99 7.83 -28.11
CA LEU A 121 -2.79 8.54 -28.49
C LEU A 121 -2.85 8.66 -30.01
N GLU A 122 -3.14 9.86 -30.51
CA GLU A 122 -2.93 10.15 -31.92
C GLU A 122 -1.47 9.81 -32.18
N GLU A 123 -1.24 8.78 -33.01
CA GLU A 123 0.07 8.47 -33.56
C GLU A 123 0.50 9.70 -34.37
N GLY A 124 1.09 10.67 -33.67
CA GLY A 124 1.80 11.78 -34.25
C GLY A 124 2.83 11.16 -35.18
N GLN A 125 2.61 11.38 -36.47
CA GLN A 125 3.46 10.97 -37.57
C GLN A 125 4.91 11.12 -37.15
N ALA A 126 5.61 9.99 -37.05
CA ALA A 126 7.05 9.98 -37.07
C ALA A 126 7.48 10.48 -38.46
N GLU A 127 7.49 11.80 -38.64
CA GLU A 127 8.24 12.41 -39.73
C GLU A 127 9.70 12.08 -39.47
N GLU A 128 10.24 11.22 -40.34
CA GLU A 128 11.66 10.94 -40.53
C GLU A 128 12.45 12.25 -40.54
N SER A 129 12.95 12.67 -39.38
CA SER A 129 13.98 13.70 -39.28
C SER A 129 15.33 13.04 -39.55
N LYS A 130 15.57 12.90 -40.84
CA LYS A 130 16.82 12.55 -41.54
C LYS A 130 18.05 13.08 -40.78
N MET A 131 18.90 12.18 -40.30
CA MET A 131 20.26 12.50 -39.83
C MET A 131 21.01 13.22 -40.96
N GLU A 132 21.42 14.46 -40.72
CA GLU A 132 22.35 15.20 -41.57
C GLU A 132 23.78 14.88 -41.10
N GLU A 133 24.57 14.32 -42.02
CA GLU A 133 26.02 14.14 -41.90
C GLU A 133 26.69 15.47 -41.56
N VAL A 134 27.59 15.45 -40.58
CA VAL A 134 28.64 16.47 -40.43
C VAL A 134 29.98 15.80 -40.63
N ASP A 135 30.66 16.31 -41.66
CA ASP A 135 32.02 16.02 -42.16
C ASP A 135 33.10 16.08 -41.07
#